data_AF-A0AAJ1ICJ2-F1
#
_entry.id   AF-A0AAJ1ICJ2-F1
#
_cell.length_a   1.000
_cell.length_b   1.000
_cell.length_c   1.000
_cell.angle_alpha   90.00
_cell.angle_beta   90.00
_cell.angle_gamma   90.00
#
_symmetry.space_group_name_H-M   'P 1'
#
loop_
_entity.id
_entity.type
_entity.pdbx_description
1 polymer ?
#
loop_
_entity_poly.entity_id
_entity_poly.type
_entity_poly.pdbx_seq_one_letter_code
_entity_poly.pdbx_strand_id
1 'polypeptide(L)'
;MANTNRYDDENVLSIYLKEINRIPLLSREEEDDYARRAAKGDKKAIDALVSSNLRFVVNVAKKYQNQGMPLSDLINEGNIGLMNAIERYDVDKGYHFISYAVWWIRQAILKAICEKSRMIRLPLNRANELVQIEKAKKELLSDKGENPDINDIAWAVNMDKDHVSNLLSVSRDHISLETPVYEERDSSQLGDFIEDEDYTSPEEAAVANSLKSDINSLLDTLSEKEADIINLRFGLNGKAPMSLKEIGDKYNLTKERIRQIEKKALARLRHPSRSKYLASYVEAQSA
;
A
#
# COMPACT_ATOMS: atom_id res chain seq x y z
N MET A 1 20.56 -0.41 13.06
CA MET A 1 20.58 -1.88 13.24
C MET A 1 20.17 -2.64 11.94
N ALA A 2 20.50 -2.13 10.75
CA ALA A 2 20.05 -2.70 9.47
C ALA A 2 21.14 -3.45 8.67
N ASN A 3 22.37 -3.54 9.19
CA ASN A 3 23.52 -4.03 8.43
C ASN A 3 23.91 -5.48 8.72
N THR A 4 23.23 -6.16 9.66
CA THR A 4 23.55 -7.57 9.99
C THR A 4 22.87 -8.55 9.04
N ASN A 5 21.66 -8.23 8.54
CA ASN A 5 20.87 -9.16 7.70
C ASN A 5 21.46 -9.40 6.30
N ARG A 6 22.13 -8.39 5.71
CA ARG A 6 22.72 -8.52 4.37
C ARG A 6 23.88 -9.52 4.31
N TYR A 7 24.67 -9.60 5.39
CA TYR A 7 25.80 -10.54 5.47
C TYR A 7 25.35 -11.98 5.66
N ASP A 8 24.25 -12.21 6.38
CA ASP A 8 23.67 -13.54 6.56
C ASP A 8 23.02 -14.05 5.26
N ASP A 9 22.28 -13.22 4.52
CA ASP A 9 21.65 -13.61 3.25
C ASP A 9 22.69 -13.95 2.16
N GLU A 10 23.78 -13.19 2.04
CA GLU A 10 24.87 -13.51 1.10
C GLU A 10 25.54 -14.85 1.46
N ASN A 11 25.69 -15.13 2.76
CA ASN A 11 26.26 -16.37 3.24
C ASN A 11 25.32 -17.56 2.96
N VAL A 12 24.02 -17.41 3.22
CA VAL A 12 22.98 -18.42 2.94
C VAL A 12 22.88 -18.72 1.45
N LEU A 13 22.85 -17.69 0.59
CA LEU A 13 22.82 -17.86 -0.85
C LEU A 13 24.08 -18.58 -1.35
N SER A 14 25.24 -18.27 -0.80
CA SER A 14 26.50 -18.93 -1.17
C SER A 14 26.49 -20.43 -0.82
N ILE A 15 25.90 -20.80 0.32
CA ILE A 15 25.74 -22.20 0.75
C ILE A 15 24.79 -22.91 -0.20
N TYR A 16 23.63 -22.33 -0.48
CA TYR A 16 22.66 -22.87 -1.45
C TYR A 16 23.30 -23.12 -2.82
N LEU A 17 24.04 -22.15 -3.36
CA LEU A 17 24.72 -22.28 -4.65
C LEU A 17 25.80 -23.38 -4.64
N LYS A 18 26.46 -23.63 -3.51
CA LYS A 18 27.42 -24.74 -3.36
C LYS A 18 26.69 -26.09 -3.33
N GLU A 19 25.57 -26.18 -2.63
CA GLU A 19 24.78 -27.41 -2.53
C GLU A 19 24.20 -27.84 -3.87
N ILE A 20 23.57 -26.93 -4.61
CA ILE A 20 22.97 -27.27 -5.92
C ILE A 20 24.02 -27.68 -6.96
N ASN A 21 25.27 -27.22 -6.82
CA ASN A 21 26.36 -27.61 -7.72
C ASN A 21 26.89 -29.03 -7.45
N ARG A 22 26.64 -29.59 -6.26
CA ARG A 22 27.00 -30.98 -5.92
C ARG A 22 26.00 -32.00 -6.50
N ILE A 23 24.82 -31.55 -6.89
CA ILE A 23 23.76 -32.40 -7.43
C ILE A 23 24.13 -32.81 -8.86
N PRO A 24 24.17 -34.11 -9.19
CA PRO A 24 24.47 -34.58 -10.54
C PRO A 24 23.36 -34.18 -11.51
N LEU A 25 23.74 -33.90 -12.75
CA LEU A 25 22.79 -33.68 -13.84
C LEU A 25 22.23 -35.04 -14.29
N LEU A 26 20.93 -35.09 -14.55
CA LEU A 26 20.29 -36.27 -15.10
C LEU A 26 20.65 -36.44 -16.57
N SER A 27 20.83 -37.69 -16.98
CA SER A 27 20.84 -38.05 -18.40
C SER A 27 19.42 -37.97 -18.99
N ARG A 28 19.32 -37.94 -20.32
CA ARG A 28 18.03 -37.86 -21.02
C ARG A 28 17.11 -39.05 -20.70
N GLU A 29 17.68 -40.25 -20.59
CA GLU A 29 16.91 -41.46 -20.27
C GLU A 29 16.38 -41.42 -18.83
N GLU A 30 17.18 -40.91 -17.89
CA GLU A 30 16.76 -40.71 -16.50
C GLU A 30 15.70 -39.61 -16.38
N GLU A 31 15.85 -38.51 -17.11
CA GLU A 31 14.88 -37.41 -17.18
C GLU A 31 13.50 -37.92 -17.62
N ASP A 32 13.47 -38.78 -18.66
CA ASP A 32 12.24 -39.40 -19.14
C ASP A 32 11.62 -40.38 -18.13
N ASP A 33 12.42 -41.21 -17.44
CA ASP A 33 11.93 -42.11 -16.38
C ASP A 33 11.33 -41.32 -15.21
N TYR A 34 12.08 -40.35 -14.69
CA TYR A 34 11.63 -39.50 -13.59
C TYR A 34 10.40 -38.69 -13.98
N ALA A 35 10.32 -38.17 -15.20
CA ALA A 35 9.15 -37.43 -15.65
C ALA A 35 7.90 -38.33 -15.76
N ARG A 36 8.02 -39.56 -16.27
CA ARG A 36 6.89 -40.52 -16.31
C ARG A 36 6.41 -40.92 -14.91
N ARG A 37 7.34 -41.05 -13.96
CA ARG A 37 7.01 -41.35 -12.55
C ARG A 37 6.43 -40.15 -11.83
N ALA A 38 6.94 -38.95 -12.11
CA ALA A 38 6.40 -37.69 -11.61
C ALA A 38 4.95 -37.47 -12.09
N ALA A 39 4.63 -37.79 -13.35
CA ALA A 39 3.27 -37.75 -13.87
C ALA A 39 2.29 -38.69 -13.13
N LYS A 40 2.81 -39.77 -12.51
CA LYS A 40 2.05 -40.70 -11.65
C LYS A 40 1.98 -40.24 -10.19
N GLY A 41 2.56 -39.09 -9.85
CA GLY A 41 2.58 -38.54 -8.49
C GLY A 41 3.70 -39.08 -7.59
N ASP A 42 4.74 -39.70 -8.14
CA ASP A 42 5.90 -40.16 -7.35
C ASP A 42 6.72 -38.95 -6.85
N LYS A 43 6.60 -38.66 -5.54
CA LYS A 43 7.31 -37.55 -4.89
C LYS A 43 8.82 -37.62 -5.05
N LYS A 44 9.42 -38.83 -4.98
CA LYS A 44 10.88 -38.97 -5.13
C LYS A 44 11.33 -38.59 -6.53
N ALA A 45 10.52 -38.89 -7.53
CA ALA A 45 10.80 -38.53 -8.92
C ALA A 45 10.66 -37.03 -9.15
N ILE A 46 9.64 -36.40 -8.56
CA ILE A 46 9.49 -34.94 -8.58
C ILE A 46 10.69 -34.27 -7.92
N ASP A 47 11.09 -34.69 -6.72
CA ASP A 47 12.21 -34.10 -5.99
C ASP A 47 13.53 -34.23 -6.75
N ALA A 48 13.78 -35.39 -7.39
CA ALA A 48 14.95 -35.61 -8.23
C ALA A 48 14.95 -34.71 -9.48
N LEU A 49 13.79 -34.58 -10.14
CA LEU A 49 13.63 -33.73 -11.32
C LEU A 49 13.74 -32.24 -10.98
N VAL A 50 13.23 -31.79 -9.83
CA VAL A 50 13.43 -30.42 -9.33
C VAL A 50 14.90 -30.18 -9.03
N SER A 51 15.51 -31.04 -8.21
CA SER A 51 16.88 -30.88 -7.68
C SER A 51 17.93 -30.78 -8.79
N SER A 52 17.81 -31.62 -9.82
CA SER A 52 18.70 -31.63 -10.98
C SER A 52 18.61 -30.35 -11.83
N ASN A 53 17.47 -29.65 -11.79
CA ASN A 53 17.21 -28.46 -12.60
C ASN A 53 17.35 -27.13 -11.83
N LEU A 54 17.66 -27.14 -10.53
CA LEU A 54 17.83 -25.91 -9.74
C LEU A 54 18.91 -24.98 -10.30
N ARG A 55 20.01 -25.55 -10.82
CA ARG A 55 21.10 -24.77 -11.46
C ARG A 55 20.60 -23.98 -12.67
N PHE A 56 19.65 -24.55 -13.41
CA PHE A 56 19.05 -23.90 -14.56
C PHE A 56 18.18 -22.70 -14.13
N VAL A 57 17.37 -22.87 -13.08
CA VAL A 57 16.56 -21.78 -12.51
C VAL A 57 17.42 -20.60 -12.09
N VAL A 58 18.56 -20.85 -11.43
CA VAL A 58 19.51 -19.79 -11.04
C VAL A 58 20.01 -19.02 -12.26
N ASN A 59 20.35 -19.70 -13.36
CA ASN A 59 20.80 -19.05 -14.59
C ASN A 59 19.70 -18.16 -15.20
N VAL A 60 18.45 -18.61 -15.18
CA VAL A 60 17.30 -17.80 -15.65
C VAL A 60 17.08 -16.59 -14.74
N ALA A 61 17.08 -16.79 -13.41
CA ALA A 61 16.85 -15.74 -12.42
C ALA A 61 17.92 -14.63 -12.45
N LYS A 62 19.18 -14.98 -12.71
CA LYS A 62 20.28 -14.01 -12.86
C LYS A 62 19.99 -12.92 -13.91
N LYS A 63 19.22 -13.23 -14.96
CA LYS A 63 18.86 -12.26 -16.01
C LYS A 63 17.89 -11.18 -15.53
N TYR A 64 17.21 -11.39 -14.40
CA TYR A 64 16.22 -10.48 -13.81
C TYR A 64 16.71 -9.82 -12.52
N GLN A 65 18.02 -9.89 -12.24
CA GLN A 65 18.62 -9.16 -11.13
C GLN A 65 18.41 -7.65 -11.27
N ASN A 66 18.42 -6.97 -10.12
CA ASN A 66 18.28 -5.51 -10.02
C ASN A 66 16.90 -4.96 -10.46
N GLN A 67 15.86 -5.79 -10.53
CA GLN A 67 14.47 -5.36 -10.82
C GLN A 67 13.63 -5.16 -9.55
N GLY A 68 14.26 -4.80 -8.43
CA GLY A 68 13.57 -4.52 -7.16
C GLY A 68 13.27 -5.76 -6.29
N MET A 69 13.85 -6.92 -6.60
CA MET A 69 13.73 -8.15 -5.81
C MET A 69 15.10 -8.80 -5.64
N PRO A 70 15.47 -9.31 -4.44
CA PRO A 70 16.75 -9.98 -4.23
C PRO A 70 16.83 -11.28 -5.03
N LEU A 71 18.06 -11.70 -5.37
CA LEU A 71 18.27 -12.88 -6.20
C LEU A 71 17.72 -14.17 -5.56
N SER A 72 17.82 -14.31 -4.24
CA SER A 72 17.24 -15.43 -3.48
C SER A 72 15.75 -15.58 -3.73
N ASP A 73 15.00 -14.48 -3.68
CA ASP A 73 13.56 -14.47 -3.92
C ASP A 73 13.22 -14.78 -5.39
N LEU A 74 13.99 -14.22 -6.34
CA LEU A 74 13.83 -14.56 -7.76
C LEU A 74 14.05 -16.04 -8.03
N ILE A 75 15.04 -16.66 -7.36
CA ILE A 75 15.31 -18.10 -7.46
C ILE A 75 14.14 -18.89 -6.87
N ASN A 76 13.65 -18.50 -5.69
CA ASN A 76 12.53 -19.18 -5.04
C ASN A 76 11.25 -19.15 -5.90
N GLU A 77 10.91 -18.00 -6.48
CA GLU A 77 9.76 -17.88 -7.40
C GLU A 77 9.98 -18.67 -8.69
N GLY A 78 11.20 -18.68 -9.21
CA GLY A 78 11.58 -19.54 -10.32
C GLY A 78 11.43 -21.03 -10.02
N ASN A 79 11.76 -21.47 -8.79
CA ASN A 79 11.59 -22.85 -8.34
C ASN A 79 10.11 -23.22 -8.23
N ILE A 80 9.25 -22.30 -7.80
CA ILE A 80 7.79 -22.47 -7.83
C ILE A 80 7.31 -22.63 -9.29
N GLY A 81 7.83 -21.82 -10.21
CA GLY A 81 7.58 -21.96 -11.64
C GLY A 81 8.02 -23.32 -12.19
N LEU A 82 9.18 -23.80 -11.79
CA LEU A 82 9.70 -25.12 -12.16
C LEU A 82 8.78 -26.25 -11.69
N MET A 83 8.32 -26.23 -10.44
CA MET A 83 7.39 -27.23 -9.91
C MET A 83 6.07 -27.25 -10.69
N ASN A 84 5.50 -26.09 -11.00
CA ASN A 84 4.29 -25.98 -11.83
C ASN A 84 4.51 -26.53 -13.25
N ALA A 85 5.73 -26.43 -13.78
CA ALA A 85 6.08 -27.01 -15.07
C ALA A 85 6.07 -28.54 -15.02
N ILE A 86 6.58 -29.14 -13.94
CA ILE A 86 6.63 -30.60 -13.76
C ILE A 86 5.21 -31.18 -13.76
N GLU A 87 4.28 -30.54 -13.05
CA GLU A 87 2.88 -31.00 -12.97
C GLU A 87 2.16 -31.04 -14.34
N ARG A 88 2.59 -30.20 -15.28
CA ARG A 88 1.94 -30.01 -16.59
C ARG A 88 2.75 -30.55 -17.75
N TYR A 89 3.94 -31.10 -17.46
CA TYR A 89 4.84 -31.62 -18.48
C TYR A 89 4.33 -32.96 -19.01
N ASP A 90 4.40 -33.10 -20.32
CA ASP A 90 3.96 -34.30 -21.04
C ASP A 90 5.16 -34.92 -21.75
N VAL A 91 5.59 -36.08 -21.25
CA VAL A 91 6.78 -36.81 -21.72
C VAL A 91 6.58 -37.35 -23.13
N ASP A 92 5.34 -37.64 -23.53
CA ASP A 92 5.06 -38.29 -24.81
C ASP A 92 5.24 -37.33 -26.01
N LYS A 93 5.42 -36.03 -25.73
CA LYS A 93 5.74 -35.01 -26.74
C LYS A 93 7.20 -35.03 -27.21
N GLY A 94 8.11 -35.72 -26.50
CA GLY A 94 9.47 -35.98 -26.95
C GLY A 94 10.45 -34.78 -26.97
N TYR A 95 10.07 -33.63 -26.41
CA TYR A 95 10.97 -32.48 -26.20
C TYR A 95 11.65 -32.57 -24.84
N HIS A 96 12.77 -31.87 -24.64
CA HIS A 96 13.43 -31.81 -23.32
C HIS A 96 12.56 -31.06 -22.30
N PHE A 97 12.55 -31.51 -21.04
CA PHE A 97 11.76 -30.87 -19.97
C PHE A 97 12.15 -29.40 -19.81
N ILE A 98 13.45 -29.08 -19.86
CA ILE A 98 13.96 -27.70 -19.72
C ILE A 98 13.36 -26.78 -20.80
N SER A 99 13.16 -27.26 -22.02
CA SER A 99 12.56 -26.48 -23.10
C SER A 99 11.13 -26.04 -22.78
N TYR A 100 10.38 -26.86 -22.05
CA TYR A 100 9.05 -26.53 -21.54
C TYR A 100 9.12 -25.66 -20.28
N ALA A 101 9.98 -26.03 -19.33
CA ALA A 101 10.08 -25.39 -18.01
C ALA A 101 10.53 -23.93 -18.08
N VAL A 102 11.35 -23.54 -19.07
CA VAL A 102 11.79 -22.15 -19.26
C VAL A 102 10.64 -21.15 -19.22
N TRP A 103 9.52 -21.46 -19.88
CA TRP A 103 8.38 -20.56 -19.97
C TRP A 103 7.72 -20.36 -18.61
N TRP A 104 7.53 -21.45 -17.86
CA TRP A 104 6.95 -21.42 -16.52
C TRP A 104 7.84 -20.72 -15.50
N ILE A 105 9.15 -20.99 -15.53
CA ILE A 105 10.14 -20.30 -14.68
C ILE A 105 10.11 -18.80 -14.97
N ARG A 106 10.17 -18.41 -16.26
CA ARG A 106 10.15 -17.00 -16.66
C ARG A 106 8.85 -16.31 -16.26
N GLN A 107 7.71 -16.96 -16.48
CA GLN A 107 6.40 -16.41 -16.11
C GLN A 107 6.29 -16.22 -14.60
N ALA A 108 6.72 -17.18 -13.79
CA ALA A 108 6.68 -17.08 -12.34
C ALA A 108 7.55 -15.94 -11.82
N ILE A 109 8.79 -15.83 -12.32
CA ILE A 109 9.70 -14.73 -11.98
C ILE A 109 9.10 -13.37 -12.35
N LEU A 110 8.65 -13.20 -13.60
CA LEU A 110 8.06 -11.93 -14.06
C LEU A 110 6.81 -11.56 -13.27
N LYS A 111 5.94 -12.54 -12.98
CA LYS A 111 4.76 -12.32 -12.14
C LYS A 111 5.15 -11.85 -10.75
N ALA A 112 6.13 -12.51 -10.13
CA ALA A 112 6.61 -12.14 -8.80
C ALA A 112 7.23 -10.75 -8.77
N ILE A 113 8.01 -10.37 -9.78
CA ILE A 113 8.55 -9.02 -9.93
C ILE A 113 7.39 -8.01 -9.98
N CYS A 114 6.42 -8.19 -10.88
CA CYS A 114 5.30 -7.26 -10.99
C CYS A 114 4.47 -7.14 -9.70
N GLU A 115 4.34 -8.23 -8.93
CA GLU A 115 3.46 -8.29 -7.77
C GLU A 115 4.11 -7.94 -6.43
N LYS A 116 5.44 -8.14 -6.30
CA LYS A 116 6.16 -8.08 -5.01
C LYS A 116 7.38 -7.17 -5.02
N SER A 117 7.89 -6.70 -6.17
CA SER A 117 9.10 -5.87 -6.19
C SER A 117 8.89 -4.45 -5.67
N ARG A 118 7.64 -3.98 -5.67
CA ARG A 118 7.28 -2.61 -5.26
C ARG A 118 6.69 -2.61 -3.85
N MET A 119 7.05 -1.59 -3.08
CA MET A 119 6.49 -1.37 -1.74
C MET A 119 4.97 -1.11 -1.80
N ILE A 120 4.52 -0.31 -2.76
CA ILE A 120 3.10 -0.14 -3.07
C ILE A 120 2.73 -1.08 -4.22
N ARG A 121 1.89 -2.06 -3.92
CA ARG A 121 1.46 -3.08 -4.88
C ARG A 121 0.59 -2.47 -5.99
N LEU A 122 0.93 -2.78 -7.24
CA LEU A 122 0.13 -2.44 -8.41
C LEU A 122 -0.56 -3.67 -9.00
N PRO A 123 -1.79 -3.54 -9.52
CA PRO A 123 -2.42 -4.60 -10.30
C PRO A 123 -1.60 -4.94 -11.55
N LEU A 124 -1.63 -6.21 -11.98
CA LEU A 124 -0.86 -6.70 -13.13
C LEU A 124 -1.05 -5.86 -14.40
N ASN A 125 -2.28 -5.43 -14.70
CA ASN A 125 -2.58 -4.61 -15.88
C ASN A 125 -1.80 -3.29 -15.84
N ARG A 126 -1.79 -2.61 -14.68
CA ARG A 126 -1.09 -1.33 -14.50
C ARG A 126 0.43 -1.49 -14.50
N ALA A 127 0.94 -2.58 -13.94
CA ALA A 127 2.35 -2.92 -14.00
C ALA A 127 2.82 -3.19 -15.46
N ASN A 128 2.00 -3.90 -16.25
CA ASN A 128 2.31 -4.16 -17.66
C ASN A 128 2.30 -2.88 -18.50
N GLU A 129 1.31 -2.00 -18.28
CA GLU A 129 1.25 -0.68 -18.92
C GLU A 129 2.52 0.15 -18.61
N LEU A 130 2.98 0.13 -17.35
CA LEU A 130 4.20 0.80 -16.93
C LEU A 130 5.46 0.25 -17.63
N VAL A 131 5.58 -1.07 -17.77
CA VAL A 131 6.70 -1.69 -18.53
C VAL A 131 6.68 -1.28 -20.00
N GLN A 132 5.49 -1.16 -20.61
CA GLN A 132 5.35 -0.67 -21.99
C GLN A 132 5.78 0.80 -22.10
N ILE A 133 5.37 1.64 -21.13
CA ILE A 133 5.77 3.04 -21.03
C ILE A 133 7.29 3.18 -20.88
N GLU A 134 7.93 2.39 -20.00
CA GLU A 134 9.39 2.41 -19.84
C GLU A 134 10.13 1.96 -21.10
N LYS A 135 9.59 0.95 -21.79
CA LYS A 135 10.16 0.48 -23.06
C LYS A 135 10.06 1.55 -24.15
N ALA A 136 8.88 2.14 -24.33
CA ALA A 136 8.66 3.23 -25.29
C ALA A 136 9.54 4.44 -24.96
N LYS A 137 9.68 4.79 -23.68
CA LYS A 137 10.58 5.86 -23.22
C LYS A 137 12.04 5.60 -23.61
N LYS A 138 12.53 4.36 -23.45
CA LYS A 138 13.90 3.98 -23.85
C LYS A 138 14.10 4.01 -25.36
N GLU A 139 13.12 3.54 -26.13
CA GLU A 139 13.15 3.57 -27.60
C GLU A 139 13.17 5.02 -28.11
N LEU A 140 12.25 5.87 -27.64
CA LEU A 140 12.19 7.29 -28.01
C LEU A 140 13.44 8.07 -27.58
N LEU A 141 14.02 7.76 -26.42
CA LEU A 141 15.28 8.34 -25.96
C LEU A 141 16.44 7.99 -26.91
N SER A 142 16.47 6.75 -27.42
CA SER A 142 17.47 6.31 -28.40
C SER A 142 17.30 7.00 -29.75
N ASP A 143 16.05 7.22 -30.18
CA ASP A 143 15.75 7.82 -31.49
C ASP A 143 15.93 9.34 -31.50
N LYS A 144 15.49 10.04 -30.44
CA LYS A 144 15.54 11.50 -30.35
C LYS A 144 16.82 12.03 -29.68
N GLY A 145 17.53 11.21 -28.91
CA GLY A 145 18.71 11.64 -28.14
C GLY A 145 18.41 12.55 -26.93
N GLU A 146 17.13 12.85 -26.68
CA GLU A 146 16.65 13.68 -25.57
C GLU A 146 15.49 12.99 -24.83
N ASN A 147 15.20 13.42 -23.60
CA ASN A 147 14.10 12.86 -22.82
C ASN A 147 12.75 13.11 -23.52
N PRO A 148 11.99 12.05 -23.87
CA PRO A 148 10.73 12.21 -24.58
C PRO A 148 9.67 12.91 -23.72
N ASP A 149 8.84 13.74 -24.35
CA ASP A 149 7.70 14.37 -23.69
C ASP A 149 6.62 13.33 -23.37
N ILE A 150 5.79 13.61 -22.37
CA ILE A 150 4.67 12.72 -21.96
C ILE A 150 3.73 12.50 -23.15
N ASN A 151 3.52 13.52 -23.99
CA ASN A 151 2.70 13.41 -25.19
C ASN A 151 3.28 12.39 -26.20
N ASP A 152 4.60 12.41 -26.41
CA ASP A 152 5.27 11.48 -27.34
C ASP A 152 5.14 10.03 -26.87
N ILE A 153 5.33 9.82 -25.56
CA ILE A 153 5.19 8.52 -24.92
C ILE A 153 3.74 8.04 -25.09
N ALA A 154 2.75 8.87 -24.74
CA ALA A 154 1.34 8.55 -24.85
C ALA A 154 0.95 8.13 -26.28
N TRP A 155 1.48 8.83 -27.28
CA TRP A 155 1.27 8.50 -28.70
C TRP A 155 1.92 7.16 -29.09
N ALA A 156 3.14 6.90 -28.61
CA ALA A 156 3.84 5.64 -28.88
C ALA A 156 3.17 4.42 -28.25
N VAL A 157 2.60 4.55 -27.05
CA VAL A 157 1.89 3.44 -26.36
C VAL A 157 0.38 3.42 -26.64
N ASN A 158 -0.14 4.36 -27.43
CA ASN A 158 -1.57 4.54 -27.71
C ASN A 158 -2.43 4.60 -26.43
N MET A 159 -2.00 5.44 -25.49
CA MET A 159 -2.67 5.68 -24.21
C MET A 159 -3.01 7.17 -24.05
N ASP A 160 -3.97 7.46 -23.18
CA ASP A 160 -4.30 8.86 -22.86
C ASP A 160 -3.16 9.53 -22.07
N LYS A 161 -2.95 10.83 -22.33
CA LYS A 161 -1.87 11.60 -21.70
C LYS A 161 -2.01 11.65 -20.17
N ASP A 162 -3.23 11.85 -19.67
CA ASP A 162 -3.47 11.95 -18.23
C ASP A 162 -3.26 10.60 -17.57
N HIS A 163 -3.63 9.52 -18.25
CA HIS A 163 -3.36 8.15 -17.81
C HIS A 163 -1.86 7.85 -17.70
N VAL A 164 -1.05 8.24 -18.71
CA VAL A 164 0.41 8.08 -18.67
C VAL A 164 1.03 8.94 -17.55
N SER A 165 0.56 10.17 -17.38
CA SER A 165 1.01 11.08 -16.31
C SER A 165 0.75 10.47 -14.93
N ASN A 166 -0.45 9.92 -14.71
CA ASN A 166 -0.84 9.27 -13.47
C ASN A 166 -0.02 8.00 -13.21
N LEU A 167 0.27 7.18 -14.23
CA LEU A 167 1.12 6.01 -14.06
C LEU A 167 2.56 6.39 -13.71
N LEU A 168 3.10 7.44 -14.33
CA LEU A 168 4.45 7.94 -14.05
C LEU A 168 4.56 8.60 -12.67
N SER A 169 3.48 9.21 -12.16
CA SER A 169 3.47 9.76 -10.79
C SER A 169 3.45 8.66 -9.75
N VAL A 170 2.68 7.59 -9.99
CA VAL A 170 2.61 6.40 -9.12
C VAL A 170 3.90 5.57 -9.19
N SER A 171 4.62 5.59 -10.31
CA SER A 171 5.86 4.83 -10.48
C SER A 171 7.08 5.43 -9.78
N ARG A 172 6.96 6.60 -9.13
CA ARG A 172 8.07 7.26 -8.47
C ARG A 172 8.61 6.41 -7.33
N ASP A 173 9.93 6.34 -7.24
CA ASP A 173 10.60 5.64 -6.15
C ASP A 173 10.31 6.33 -4.81
N HIS A 174 10.02 5.54 -3.79
CA HIS A 174 9.79 6.04 -2.44
C HIS A 174 11.13 6.36 -1.77
N ILE A 175 11.15 7.44 -1.00
CA ILE A 175 12.31 7.85 -0.21
C ILE A 175 12.02 7.51 1.25
N SER A 176 13.02 7.00 1.97
CA SER A 176 12.89 6.71 3.40
C SER A 176 12.80 8.00 4.20
N LEU A 177 11.92 8.06 5.19
CA LEU A 177 11.86 9.17 6.14
C LEU A 177 13.12 9.26 7.01
N GLU A 178 13.84 8.16 7.19
CA GLU A 178 15.13 8.12 7.89
C GLU A 178 16.30 8.62 7.03
N THR A 179 16.05 9.03 5.78
CA THR A 179 17.11 9.56 4.92
C THR A 179 17.64 10.86 5.54
N PRO A 180 18.95 10.94 5.87
CA PRO A 180 19.53 12.16 6.43
C PRO A 180 19.48 13.28 5.39
N VAL A 181 19.07 14.48 5.82
CA VAL A 181 18.99 15.65 4.92
C VAL A 181 20.37 16.30 4.73
N TYR A 182 21.23 16.24 5.75
CA TYR A 182 22.58 16.79 5.73
C TYR A 182 23.64 15.70 5.98
N GLU A 183 24.88 15.94 5.56
CA GLU A 183 25.99 14.97 5.70
C GLU A 183 26.60 14.93 7.12
N GLU A 184 26.24 15.86 8.00
CA GLU A 184 26.76 15.92 9.36
C GLU A 184 26.26 14.76 10.24
N ARG A 185 27.11 14.28 11.15
CA ARG A 185 26.72 13.28 12.16
C ARG A 185 25.77 13.98 13.14
N ASP A 186 24.53 13.52 13.19
CA ASP A 186 23.35 14.12 13.86
C ASP A 186 22.48 15.04 12.99
N SER A 187 22.59 14.93 11.66
CA SER A 187 21.68 15.63 10.76
C SER A 187 20.23 15.19 10.94
N SER A 188 19.32 16.17 10.87
CA SER A 188 17.88 15.92 10.85
C SER A 188 17.52 14.97 9.72
N GLN A 189 16.60 14.06 10.03
CA GLN A 189 16.06 13.11 9.07
C GLN A 189 14.95 13.78 8.27
N LEU A 190 14.63 13.25 7.09
CA LEU A 190 13.54 13.77 6.27
C LEU A 190 12.20 13.76 7.03
N GLY A 191 11.98 12.75 7.88
CA GLY A 191 10.78 12.64 8.73
C GLY A 191 10.59 13.78 9.71
N ASP A 192 11.67 14.43 10.17
CA ASP A 192 11.60 15.55 11.12
C ASP A 192 10.96 16.81 10.52
N PHE A 193 10.84 16.87 9.19
CA PHE A 193 10.27 18.00 8.45
C PHE A 193 8.81 17.79 8.04
N ILE A 194 8.22 16.63 8.37
CA ILE A 194 6.82 16.34 8.05
C ILE A 194 5.95 16.86 9.19
N GLU A 195 5.06 17.79 8.87
CA GLU A 195 4.06 18.30 9.81
C GLU A 195 3.00 17.23 10.09
N ASP A 196 2.58 17.15 11.36
CA ASP A 196 1.47 16.30 11.78
C ASP A 196 0.17 17.11 11.70
N GLU A 197 -0.63 16.85 10.67
CA GLU A 197 -1.91 17.54 10.44
C GLU A 197 -2.99 17.17 11.48
N ASP A 198 -2.84 16.03 12.18
CA ASP A 198 -3.79 15.57 13.20
C ASP A 198 -3.44 16.09 14.60
N TYR A 199 -2.27 16.74 14.76
CA TYR A 199 -1.85 17.27 16.05
C TYR A 199 -2.66 18.50 16.45
N THR A 200 -3.45 18.36 17.52
CA THR A 200 -4.08 19.52 18.17
C THR A 200 -3.13 20.15 19.17
N SER A 201 -2.87 21.44 19.04
CA SER A 201 -1.96 22.12 19.97
C SER A 201 -2.52 22.12 21.41
N PRO A 202 -1.67 22.12 22.46
CA PRO A 202 -2.14 22.18 23.84
C PRO A 202 -2.96 23.45 24.12
N GLU A 203 -2.64 24.55 23.43
CA GLU A 203 -3.39 25.80 23.49
C GLU A 203 -4.79 25.63 22.90
N GLU A 204 -4.92 25.08 21.69
CA GLU A 204 -6.21 24.78 21.07
C GLU A 204 -7.04 23.82 21.93
N ALA A 205 -6.41 22.78 22.49
CA ALA A 205 -7.08 21.84 23.38
C ALA A 205 -7.57 22.51 24.67
N ALA A 206 -6.79 23.44 25.24
CA ALA A 206 -7.19 24.22 26.41
C ALA A 206 -8.35 25.17 26.10
N VAL A 207 -8.32 25.83 24.93
CA VAL A 207 -9.41 26.69 24.46
C VAL A 207 -10.69 25.88 24.22
N ALA A 208 -10.59 24.71 23.59
CA ALA A 208 -11.73 23.82 23.35
C ALA A 208 -12.34 23.31 24.67
N ASN A 209 -11.50 22.94 25.65
CA ASN A 209 -11.98 22.55 26.98
C ASN A 209 -12.64 23.70 27.74
N SER A 210 -12.09 24.91 27.64
CA SER A 210 -12.67 26.12 28.23
C SER A 210 -14.02 26.45 27.60
N LEU A 211 -14.11 26.41 26.26
CA LEU A 211 -15.36 26.58 25.52
C LEU A 211 -16.42 25.57 25.97
N LYS A 212 -16.05 24.30 26.13
CA LYS A 212 -16.95 23.25 26.62
C LYS A 212 -17.45 23.56 28.04
N SER A 213 -16.58 24.00 28.93
CA SER A 213 -16.93 24.38 30.30
C SER A 213 -17.89 25.58 30.34
N ASP A 214 -17.65 26.58 29.50
CA ASP A 214 -18.48 27.79 29.43
C ASP A 214 -19.85 27.50 28.80
N ILE A 215 -19.90 26.65 27.77
CA ILE A 215 -21.17 26.15 27.21
C ILE A 215 -21.97 25.42 28.28
N ASN A 216 -21.34 24.55 29.07
CA ASN A 216 -22.02 23.82 30.15
C ASN A 216 -22.54 24.77 31.24
N SER A 217 -21.73 25.73 31.66
CA SER A 217 -22.13 26.77 32.61
C SER A 217 -23.34 27.58 32.11
N LEU A 218 -23.43 27.84 30.80
CA LEU A 218 -24.57 28.51 30.18
C LEU A 218 -25.81 27.63 30.09
N LEU A 219 -25.64 26.34 29.78
CA LEU A 219 -26.73 25.37 29.76
C LEU A 219 -27.35 25.19 31.16
N ASP A 220 -26.55 25.25 32.23
CA ASP A 220 -27.03 25.19 33.61
C ASP A 220 -27.95 26.37 34.00
N THR A 221 -27.87 27.50 33.27
CA THR A 221 -28.79 28.64 33.48
C THR A 221 -30.16 28.47 32.82
N LEU A 222 -30.35 27.41 32.03
CA LEU A 222 -31.64 27.03 31.43
C LEU A 222 -32.37 26.05 32.34
N SER A 223 -33.65 25.82 32.08
CA SER A 223 -34.33 24.71 32.76
C SER A 223 -33.73 23.37 32.31
N GLU A 224 -33.73 22.36 33.20
CA GLU A 224 -33.20 21.02 32.93
C GLU A 224 -33.72 20.45 31.60
N LYS A 225 -35.02 20.59 31.31
CA LYS A 225 -35.64 20.18 30.04
C LYS A 225 -35.12 20.96 28.82
N GLU A 226 -34.88 22.25 28.96
CA GLU A 226 -34.36 23.10 27.87
C GLU A 226 -32.89 22.74 27.57
N ALA A 227 -32.06 22.61 28.60
CA ALA A 227 -30.65 22.23 28.48
C ALA A 227 -30.51 20.85 27.83
N ASP A 228 -31.33 19.89 28.25
CA ASP A 228 -31.23 18.51 27.77
C ASP A 228 -31.71 18.35 26.31
N ILE A 229 -32.72 19.12 25.89
CA ILE A 229 -33.13 19.22 24.48
C ILE A 229 -32.01 19.83 23.62
N ILE A 230 -31.34 20.88 24.09
CA ILE A 230 -30.22 21.51 23.36
C ILE A 230 -29.03 20.54 23.27
N ASN A 231 -28.69 19.84 24.35
CA ASN A 231 -27.63 18.83 24.36
C ASN A 231 -27.89 17.72 23.33
N LEU A 232 -29.13 17.18 23.28
CA LEU A 232 -29.51 16.15 22.31
C LEU A 232 -29.58 16.70 20.87
N ARG A 233 -29.98 17.96 20.69
CA ARG A 233 -30.13 18.56 19.37
C ARG A 233 -28.79 18.78 18.67
N PHE A 234 -27.81 19.29 19.40
CA PHE A 234 -26.48 19.63 18.86
C PHE A 234 -25.41 18.56 19.16
N GLY A 235 -25.77 17.50 19.89
CA GLY A 235 -24.83 16.44 20.24
C GLY A 235 -23.73 16.90 21.20
N LEU A 236 -24.07 17.78 22.15
CA LEU A 236 -23.11 18.29 23.13
C LEU A 236 -22.82 17.25 24.22
N ASN A 237 -21.65 17.35 24.84
CA ASN A 237 -21.21 16.47 25.94
C ASN A 237 -21.18 14.96 25.59
N GLY A 238 -20.84 14.63 24.34
CA GLY A 238 -20.73 13.23 23.89
C GLY A 238 -22.08 12.56 23.57
N LYS A 239 -23.17 13.33 23.48
CA LYS A 239 -24.44 12.83 22.95
C LYS A 239 -24.41 12.85 21.43
N ALA A 240 -25.09 11.90 20.78
CA ALA A 240 -25.30 11.97 19.34
C ALA A 240 -26.33 13.07 19.01
N PRO A 241 -26.13 13.85 17.94
CA PRO A 241 -27.11 14.82 17.48
C PRO A 241 -28.39 14.12 17.02
N MET A 242 -29.53 14.53 17.55
CA MET A 242 -30.85 13.95 17.26
C MET A 242 -31.75 14.92 16.48
N SER A 243 -32.67 14.37 15.70
CA SER A 243 -33.68 15.16 14.99
C SER A 243 -34.78 15.65 15.94
N LEU A 244 -35.46 16.74 15.60
CA LEU A 244 -36.59 17.25 16.40
C LEU A 244 -37.72 16.23 16.60
N LYS A 245 -37.85 15.29 15.64
CA LYS A 245 -38.83 14.21 15.72
C LYS A 245 -38.40 13.17 16.76
N GLU A 246 -37.16 12.70 16.71
CA GLU A 246 -36.60 11.75 17.67
C GLU A 246 -36.62 12.29 19.10
N ILE A 247 -36.28 13.57 19.29
CA ILE A 247 -36.37 14.23 20.60
C ILE A 247 -37.84 14.30 21.05
N GLY A 248 -38.77 14.58 20.14
CA GLY A 248 -40.21 14.58 20.42
C GLY A 248 -40.71 13.23 20.90
N ASP A 249 -40.33 12.16 20.22
CA ASP A 249 -40.68 10.79 20.57
C ASP A 249 -40.12 10.42 21.97
N LYS A 250 -38.89 10.85 22.30
CA LYS A 250 -38.28 10.62 23.62
C LYS A 250 -39.01 11.34 24.77
N TYR A 251 -39.51 12.55 24.52
CA TYR A 251 -40.17 13.39 25.52
C TYR A 251 -41.71 13.29 25.50
N ASN A 252 -42.29 12.43 24.65
CA ASN A 252 -43.73 12.36 24.38
C ASN A 252 -44.34 13.73 24.02
N LEU A 253 -43.63 14.49 23.19
CA LEU A 253 -44.03 15.81 22.70
C LEU A 253 -44.06 15.83 21.18
N THR A 254 -44.90 16.69 20.61
CA THR A 254 -44.90 16.87 19.16
C THR A 254 -43.60 17.54 18.68
N LYS A 255 -43.19 17.24 17.45
CA LYS A 255 -42.04 17.90 16.78
C LYS A 255 -42.10 19.43 16.91
N GLU A 256 -43.28 20.01 16.68
CA GLU A 256 -43.49 21.46 16.76
C GLU A 256 -43.31 21.98 18.20
N ARG A 257 -43.69 21.18 19.20
CA ARG A 257 -43.47 21.55 20.59
C ARG A 257 -41.98 21.57 20.96
N ILE A 258 -41.18 20.60 20.51
CA ILE A 258 -39.72 20.61 20.70
C ILE A 258 -39.10 21.84 20.01
N ARG A 259 -39.52 22.15 18.77
CA ARG A 259 -39.06 23.35 18.04
C ARG A 259 -39.35 24.65 18.79
N GLN A 260 -40.52 24.76 19.44
CA GLN A 260 -40.86 25.92 20.27
C GLN A 260 -39.94 26.05 21.48
N ILE A 261 -39.63 24.93 22.16
CA ILE A 261 -38.74 24.91 23.33
C ILE A 261 -37.31 25.26 22.91
N GLU A 262 -36.80 24.68 21.81
CA GLU A 262 -35.50 25.02 21.22
C GLU A 262 -35.39 26.51 20.90
N LYS A 263 -36.38 27.08 20.19
CA LYS A 263 -36.39 28.51 19.85
C LYS A 263 -36.39 29.40 21.09
N LYS A 264 -37.12 29.01 22.14
CA LYS A 264 -37.18 29.75 23.41
C LYS A 264 -35.86 29.65 24.19
N ALA A 265 -35.24 28.47 24.23
CA ALA A 265 -33.93 28.26 24.85
C ALA A 265 -32.83 29.07 24.13
N LEU A 266 -32.78 29.01 22.79
CA LEU A 266 -31.85 29.82 21.99
C LEU A 266 -32.08 31.33 22.16
N ALA A 267 -33.33 31.78 22.25
CA ALA A 267 -33.62 33.19 22.52
C ALA A 267 -33.10 33.64 23.90
N ARG A 268 -33.17 32.77 24.92
CA ARG A 268 -32.59 33.04 26.25
C ARG A 268 -31.06 33.06 26.21
N LEU A 269 -30.44 32.13 25.50
CA LEU A 269 -28.98 32.08 25.32
C LEU A 269 -28.44 33.30 24.56
N ARG A 270 -29.24 33.88 23.64
CA ARG A 270 -28.91 35.12 22.92
C ARG A 270 -28.95 36.39 23.77
N HIS A 271 -29.40 36.34 25.02
CA HIS A 271 -29.43 37.51 25.88
C HIS A 271 -28.00 38.03 26.13
N PRO A 272 -27.74 39.36 26.07
CA PRO A 272 -26.38 39.91 26.13
C PRO A 272 -25.56 39.48 27.36
N SER A 273 -26.24 39.29 28.50
CA SER A 273 -25.59 38.82 29.73
C SER A 273 -25.03 37.40 29.63
N ARG A 274 -25.54 36.57 28.71
CA ARG A 274 -25.15 35.18 28.48
C ARG A 274 -24.26 35.03 27.25
N SER A 275 -24.57 35.75 26.17
CA SER A 275 -23.81 35.68 24.92
C SER A 275 -22.41 36.30 25.03
N LYS A 276 -22.19 37.26 25.94
CA LYS A 276 -20.88 37.92 26.12
C LYS A 276 -19.75 36.95 26.47
N TYR A 277 -20.05 35.86 27.19
CA TYR A 277 -19.07 34.83 27.57
C TYR A 277 -18.63 33.97 26.40
N LEU A 278 -19.50 33.75 25.41
CA LEU A 278 -19.17 32.96 24.21
C LEU A 278 -18.65 33.82 23.06
N ALA A 279 -18.85 35.14 23.11
CA ALA A 279 -18.43 36.06 22.06
C ALA A 279 -16.90 36.07 21.87
N SER A 280 -16.12 35.94 22.95
CA SER A 280 -14.66 35.90 22.90
C SER A 280 -14.10 34.72 22.09
N TYR A 281 -14.81 33.59 22.07
CA TYR A 281 -14.39 32.42 21.28
C TYR A 281 -14.65 32.58 19.78
N VAL A 282 -15.64 33.42 19.40
CA VAL A 282 -15.95 33.71 17.99
C VAL A 282 -14.98 34.75 17.43
N GLU A 283 -14.63 35.75 18.24
CA GLU A 283 -13.62 36.75 17.88
C GLU A 283 -12.23 36.13 17.73
N ALA A 284 -11.88 35.17 18.59
CA ALA A 284 -10.60 34.45 18.51
C ALA A 284 -10.46 33.51 17.29
N GLN A 285 -11.56 33.06 16.68
CA GLN A 285 -11.55 32.26 15.44
C GLN A 285 -11.55 33.12 14.16
N SER A 286 -11.79 34.42 14.28
CA SER A 286 -11.93 35.36 13.15
C SER A 286 -10.68 36.21 12.91
N ALA A 287 -9.65 36.03 13.74
CA ALA A 287 -8.34 36.66 13.65
C ALA A 287 -7.30 35.62 13.23
#